data_AF-A0A2D7PF35-F1
#
_entry.id   AF-A0A2D7PF35-F1
#
_cell.length_a   1.000
_cell.length_b   1.000
_cell.length_c   1.000
_cell.angle_alpha   90.00
_cell.angle_beta   90.00
_cell.angle_gamma   90.00
#
_symmetry.space_group_name_H-M   'P 1'
#
loop_
_entity.id
_entity.type
_entity.pdbx_description
1 polymer ?
#
loop_
_entity_poly.entity_id
_entity_poly.type
_entity_poly.pdbx_seq_one_letter_code
_entity_poly.pdbx_strand_id
1 'polypeptide(L)'
;MIQKIRTIIQTLMFVTIMAFAGGCYYMYEQKNMALAGETHITLPDFEHTNNQQFLDNVNQCVDYWYHNTTDVYPVNRELLLAQAALESGWGNSRFALEGKNLFGIRTWDLSEPHMQILATNKPKKWGVKVYEHECHSVLHYIQTLNNGHAYEKYRELRDDGVNDPFVLLETLDAYASDKHYFDKVKKIIIKIREDYKNNYRK
;
A
#
# COMPACT_ATOMS: atom_id res chain seq x y z
N MET A 1 -50.30 -17.50 49.41
CA MET A 1 -48.84 -17.78 49.24
C MET A 1 -48.50 -18.05 47.77
N ILE A 2 -49.19 -18.98 47.10
CA ILE A 2 -48.95 -19.39 45.70
C ILE A 2 -49.09 -18.23 44.67
N GLN A 3 -50.13 -17.39 44.79
CA GLN A 3 -50.30 -16.23 43.89
C GLN A 3 -49.15 -15.23 43.96
N LYS A 4 -48.65 -14.92 45.16
CA LYS A 4 -47.50 -14.00 45.34
C LYS A 4 -46.23 -14.57 44.70
N ILE A 5 -45.98 -15.88 44.85
CA ILE A 5 -44.84 -16.56 44.22
C ILE A 5 -44.97 -16.51 42.69
N ARG A 6 -46.16 -16.75 42.14
CA ARG A 6 -46.42 -16.68 40.70
C ARG A 6 -46.15 -15.29 40.13
N THR A 7 -46.57 -14.24 40.84
CA THR A 7 -46.27 -12.85 40.45
C THR A 7 -44.78 -12.56 40.47
N ILE A 8 -44.05 -13.00 41.51
CA ILE A 8 -42.59 -12.83 41.60
C ILE A 8 -41.88 -13.51 40.41
N ILE A 9 -42.27 -14.75 40.08
CA ILE A 9 -41.70 -15.48 38.94
C ILE A 9 -42.00 -14.76 37.61
N GLN A 10 -43.23 -14.31 37.41
CA GLN A 10 -43.61 -13.56 36.19
C GLN A 10 -42.83 -12.24 36.05
N THR A 11 -42.66 -11.51 37.16
CA THR A 11 -41.84 -10.30 37.18
C THR A 11 -40.38 -10.59 36.89
N LEU A 12 -39.80 -11.64 37.48
CA LEU A 12 -38.42 -12.05 37.19
C LEU A 12 -38.24 -12.44 35.72
N MET A 13 -39.17 -13.24 35.17
CA MET A 13 -39.14 -13.63 33.75
C MET A 13 -39.17 -12.40 32.85
N PHE A 14 -40.07 -11.44 33.13
CA PHE A 14 -40.15 -10.22 32.34
C PHE A 14 -38.87 -9.39 32.40
N VAL A 15 -38.28 -9.20 33.60
CA VAL A 15 -37.02 -8.48 33.76
C VAL A 15 -35.88 -9.17 33.01
N THR A 16 -35.79 -10.50 33.07
CA THR A 16 -34.76 -11.25 32.34
C THR A 16 -34.92 -11.13 30.82
N ILE A 17 -36.15 -11.16 30.31
CA ILE A 17 -36.43 -10.98 28.87
C ILE A 17 -36.04 -9.57 28.42
N MET A 18 -36.40 -8.55 29.19
CA MET A 18 -36.06 -7.15 28.87
C MET A 18 -34.56 -6.91 28.91
N ALA A 19 -33.85 -7.48 29.90
CA ALA A 19 -32.39 -7.39 29.98
C ALA A 19 -31.71 -8.09 28.79
N PHE A 20 -32.20 -9.28 28.41
CA PHE A 20 -31.68 -10.01 27.25
C PHE A 20 -31.95 -9.27 25.94
N ALA A 21 -33.17 -8.77 25.73
CA ALA A 21 -33.53 -8.00 24.54
C ALA A 21 -32.71 -6.70 24.44
N GLY A 22 -32.52 -5.99 25.56
CA GLY A 22 -31.66 -4.82 25.63
C GLY A 22 -30.19 -5.14 25.35
N GLY A 23 -29.68 -6.26 25.86
CA GLY A 23 -28.34 -6.75 25.56
C GLY A 23 -28.14 -7.11 24.09
N CYS A 24 -29.10 -7.83 23.49
CA CYS A 24 -29.09 -8.14 22.06
C CYS A 24 -29.16 -6.88 21.19
N TYR A 25 -30.01 -5.91 21.56
CA TYR A 25 -30.11 -4.62 20.85
C TYR A 25 -28.80 -3.83 20.95
N TYR A 26 -28.20 -3.77 22.14
CA TYR A 26 -26.90 -3.12 22.35
C TYR A 26 -25.78 -3.78 21.51
N MET A 27 -25.72 -5.12 21.47
CA MET A 27 -24.75 -5.83 20.63
C MET A 27 -25.00 -5.61 19.13
N TYR A 28 -26.27 -5.53 18.72
CA TYR A 28 -26.66 -5.22 17.34
C TYR A 28 -26.19 -3.82 16.92
N GLU A 29 -26.42 -2.80 17.75
CA GLU A 29 -25.93 -1.43 17.53
C GLU A 29 -24.40 -1.37 17.46
N GLN A 30 -23.70 -2.04 18.39
CA GLN A 30 -22.24 -2.09 18.38
C GLN A 30 -21.68 -2.73 17.10
N LYS A 31 -22.32 -3.79 16.59
CA LYS A 31 -21.93 -4.41 15.32
C LYS A 31 -22.17 -3.49 14.12
N ASN A 32 -23.28 -2.75 14.10
CA ASN A 32 -23.57 -1.79 13.02
C ASN A 32 -22.62 -0.60 13.04
N MET A 33 -22.23 -0.11 14.22
CA MET A 33 -21.20 0.92 14.37
C MET A 33 -19.83 0.43 13.91
N ALA A 34 -19.47 -0.83 14.22
CA ALA A 34 -18.23 -1.44 13.74
C ALA A 34 -18.23 -1.58 12.21
N LEU A 35 -19.33 -2.05 11.62
CA LEU A 35 -19.48 -2.16 10.16
C LEU A 35 -19.50 -0.78 9.46
N ALA A 36 -20.10 0.23 10.08
CA ALA A 36 -20.06 1.60 9.58
C ALA A 36 -18.69 2.28 9.75
N GLY A 37 -17.87 1.76 10.68
CA GLY A 37 -16.50 2.19 10.91
C GLY A 37 -15.44 1.44 10.09
N GLU A 38 -15.81 0.35 9.40
CA GLU A 38 -14.96 -0.28 8.39
C GLU A 38 -14.82 0.68 7.20
N THR A 39 -13.73 1.44 7.17
CA THR A 39 -13.30 2.18 6.00
C THR A 39 -13.10 1.19 4.85
N HIS A 40 -14.06 1.11 3.93
CA HIS A 40 -13.88 0.36 2.69
C HIS A 40 -12.80 1.07 1.86
N ILE A 41 -11.55 0.63 1.99
CA ILE A 41 -10.45 1.20 1.22
C ILE A 41 -10.62 0.78 -0.24
N THR A 42 -10.92 1.76 -1.09
CA THR A 42 -11.02 1.58 -2.55
C THR A 42 -9.69 1.91 -3.21
N LEU A 43 -9.53 1.44 -4.45
CA LEU A 43 -8.46 1.96 -5.31
C LEU A 43 -8.63 3.50 -5.42
N PRO A 44 -7.57 4.28 -5.18
CA PRO A 44 -7.62 5.74 -5.29
C PRO A 44 -7.68 6.17 -6.76
N ASP A 45 -8.27 7.33 -7.01
CA ASP A 45 -8.04 8.04 -8.26
C ASP A 45 -6.59 8.54 -8.28
N PHE A 46 -5.79 8.08 -9.25
CA PHE A 46 -4.36 8.39 -9.30
C PHE A 46 -4.04 9.73 -9.99
N GLU A 47 -5.06 10.46 -10.45
CA GLU A 47 -4.87 11.81 -11.00
C GLU A 47 -4.18 12.74 -9.99
N HIS A 48 -3.21 13.51 -10.48
CA HIS A 48 -2.43 14.42 -9.64
C HIS A 48 -1.97 15.64 -10.44
N THR A 49 -1.95 16.80 -9.77
CA THR A 49 -1.49 18.09 -10.35
C THR A 49 -0.20 18.59 -9.71
N ASN A 50 0.22 17.94 -8.62
CA ASN A 50 1.41 18.31 -7.87
C ASN A 50 2.01 17.10 -7.13
N ASN A 51 3.24 17.27 -6.68
CA ASN A 51 4.01 16.21 -6.03
C ASN A 51 3.41 15.73 -4.70
N GLN A 52 2.67 16.57 -3.96
CA GLN A 52 2.01 16.12 -2.73
C GLN A 52 0.88 15.14 -3.07
N GLN A 53 0.02 15.48 -4.04
CA GLN A 53 -1.04 14.57 -4.51
C GLN A 53 -0.46 13.26 -5.04
N PHE A 54 0.65 13.32 -5.79
CA PHE A 54 1.36 12.11 -6.20
C PHE A 54 1.74 11.22 -5.00
N LEU A 55 2.36 11.79 -3.95
CA LEU A 55 2.73 11.04 -2.74
C LEU A 55 1.50 10.51 -2.00
N ASP A 56 0.43 11.30 -1.91
CA ASP A 56 -0.82 10.90 -1.27
C ASP A 56 -1.47 9.74 -2.02
N ASN A 57 -1.44 9.75 -3.35
CA ASN A 57 -1.99 8.68 -4.20
C ASN A 57 -1.17 7.39 -4.08
N VAL A 58 0.17 7.47 -4.09
CA VAL A 58 1.03 6.30 -3.85
C VAL A 58 0.77 5.71 -2.46
N ASN A 59 0.64 6.55 -1.42
CA ASN A 59 0.32 6.08 -0.08
C ASN A 59 -1.05 5.38 -0.02
N GLN A 60 -2.07 5.94 -0.65
CA GLN A 60 -3.39 5.30 -0.74
C GLN A 60 -3.32 3.95 -1.46
N CYS A 61 -2.49 3.81 -2.50
CA CYS A 61 -2.24 2.50 -3.11
C CYS A 61 -1.60 1.51 -2.13
N VAL A 62 -0.63 1.94 -1.31
CA VAL A 62 0.00 1.08 -0.30
C VAL A 62 -1.03 0.65 0.75
N ASP A 63 -1.83 1.59 1.26
CA ASP A 63 -2.87 1.32 2.25
C ASP A 63 -3.95 0.37 1.70
N TYR A 64 -4.35 0.57 0.44
CA TYR A 64 -5.25 -0.35 -0.27
C TYR A 64 -4.72 -1.79 -0.28
N TRP A 65 -3.47 -2.01 -0.67
CA TRP A 65 -2.92 -3.36 -0.70
C TRP A 65 -2.74 -3.96 0.70
N TYR A 66 -2.28 -3.18 1.67
CA TYR A 66 -2.10 -3.69 3.03
C TYR A 66 -3.41 -4.04 3.73
N HIS A 67 -4.52 -3.41 3.32
CA HIS A 67 -5.84 -3.70 3.86
C HIS A 67 -6.56 -4.83 3.13
N ASN A 68 -6.45 -4.89 1.81
CA ASN A 68 -7.28 -5.76 0.98
C ASN A 68 -6.62 -7.11 0.64
N THR A 69 -5.35 -7.35 1.03
CA THR A 69 -4.70 -8.65 0.84
C THR A 69 -3.80 -9.04 2.01
N THR A 70 -3.81 -10.31 2.38
CA THR A 70 -2.94 -10.91 3.40
C THR A 70 -1.59 -11.37 2.85
N ASP A 71 -1.46 -11.44 1.52
CA ASP A 71 -0.29 -12.02 0.85
C ASP A 71 0.80 -10.98 0.57
N VAL A 72 0.67 -9.80 1.18
CA VAL A 72 1.59 -8.68 1.01
C VAL A 72 2.25 -8.38 2.34
N TYR A 73 3.57 -8.58 2.38
CA TYR A 73 4.36 -8.21 3.55
C TYR A 73 4.81 -6.75 3.44
N PRO A 74 4.64 -5.92 4.49
CA PRO A 74 5.00 -4.51 4.44
C PRO A 74 6.48 -4.24 4.10
N VAL A 75 6.71 -3.23 3.27
CA VAL A 75 8.03 -2.67 2.97
C VAL A 75 8.15 -1.27 3.55
N ASN A 76 9.38 -0.79 3.71
CA ASN A 76 9.64 0.58 4.16
C ASN A 76 8.98 1.61 3.22
N ARG A 77 8.03 2.35 3.79
CA ARG A 77 7.14 3.23 3.04
C ARG A 77 7.86 4.48 2.49
N GLU A 78 8.79 5.06 3.25
CA GLU A 78 9.57 6.22 2.79
C GLU A 78 10.44 5.88 1.57
N LEU A 79 11.09 4.72 1.62
CA LEU A 79 11.91 4.22 0.52
C LEU A 79 11.07 3.96 -0.73
N LEU A 80 9.91 3.31 -0.57
CA LEU A 80 8.96 3.09 -1.66
C LEU A 80 8.52 4.41 -2.32
N LEU A 81 8.11 5.40 -1.52
CA LEU A 81 7.69 6.71 -2.03
C LEU A 81 8.81 7.42 -2.78
N ALA A 82 10.03 7.38 -2.24
CA ALA A 82 11.18 8.02 -2.86
C ALA A 82 11.56 7.36 -4.19
N GLN A 83 11.54 6.03 -4.26
CA GLN A 83 11.80 5.31 -5.51
C GLN A 83 10.67 5.53 -6.51
N ALA A 84 9.40 5.49 -6.10
CA ALA A 84 8.28 5.82 -6.99
C ALA A 84 8.44 7.23 -7.60
N ALA A 85 8.76 8.24 -6.78
CA ALA A 85 8.97 9.61 -7.25
C ALA A 85 10.17 9.72 -8.20
N LEU A 86 11.28 9.05 -7.89
CA LEU A 86 12.49 9.08 -8.72
C LEU A 86 12.28 8.38 -10.07
N GLU A 87 11.73 7.16 -10.07
CA GLU A 87 11.58 6.33 -11.27
C GLU A 87 10.52 6.87 -12.23
N SER A 88 9.42 7.41 -11.69
CA SER A 88 8.32 7.94 -12.48
C SER A 88 8.44 9.42 -12.82
N GLY A 89 9.43 10.12 -12.27
CA GLY A 89 9.50 11.58 -12.36
C GLY A 89 8.27 12.24 -11.72
N TRP A 90 7.93 11.82 -10.49
CA TRP A 90 6.73 12.26 -9.77
C TRP A 90 5.43 11.97 -10.53
N GLY A 91 5.35 10.82 -11.20
CA GLY A 91 4.18 10.39 -11.98
C GLY A 91 4.13 10.90 -13.43
N ASN A 92 5.05 11.77 -13.83
CA ASN A 92 4.98 12.45 -15.14
C ASN A 92 5.69 11.72 -16.29
N SER A 93 6.42 10.64 -16.01
CA SER A 93 7.06 9.86 -17.07
C SER A 93 6.02 9.25 -17.99
N ARG A 94 6.36 9.09 -19.27
CA ARG A 94 5.47 8.42 -20.23
C ARG A 94 5.05 7.01 -19.78
N PHE A 95 5.96 6.27 -19.15
CA PHE A 95 5.65 4.93 -18.64
C PHE A 95 4.70 4.95 -17.44
N ALA A 96 4.72 6.01 -16.63
CA ALA A 96 3.73 6.23 -15.58
C ALA A 96 2.37 6.65 -16.16
N LEU A 97 2.34 7.64 -17.06
CA LEU A 97 1.09 8.17 -17.61
C LEU A 97 0.35 7.18 -18.53
N GLU A 98 1.06 6.53 -19.46
CA GLU A 98 0.44 5.63 -20.43
C GLU A 98 0.44 4.17 -19.94
N GLY A 99 1.49 3.77 -19.22
CA GLY A 99 1.70 2.39 -18.78
C GLY A 99 1.30 2.13 -17.33
N LYS A 100 0.94 3.17 -16.57
CA LYS A 100 0.63 3.09 -15.14
C LYS A 100 1.73 2.40 -14.33
N ASN A 101 2.98 2.56 -14.78
CA ASN A 101 4.15 1.89 -14.25
C ASN A 101 5.07 2.89 -13.57
N LEU A 102 4.92 3.01 -12.25
CA LEU A 102 5.64 4.00 -11.45
C LEU A 102 7.11 3.65 -11.21
N PHE A 103 7.50 2.39 -11.43
CA PHE A 103 8.81 1.85 -11.05
C PHE A 103 9.64 1.39 -12.26
N GLY A 104 9.17 1.64 -13.48
CA GLY A 104 9.85 1.23 -14.71
C GLY A 104 10.00 -0.29 -14.85
N ILE A 105 9.07 -1.07 -14.27
CA ILE A 105 9.14 -2.53 -14.20
C ILE A 105 9.17 -3.11 -15.62
N ARG A 106 10.17 -3.96 -15.88
CA ARG A 106 10.37 -4.60 -17.17
C ARG A 106 9.62 -5.92 -17.25
N THR A 107 9.25 -6.32 -18.46
CA THR A 107 8.80 -7.67 -18.78
C THR A 107 9.61 -8.22 -19.95
N TRP A 108 9.90 -9.51 -19.92
CA TRP A 108 10.49 -10.25 -21.05
C TRP A 108 9.44 -11.06 -21.81
N ASP A 109 8.23 -11.17 -21.26
CA ASP A 109 7.08 -11.69 -21.98
C ASP A 109 6.47 -10.56 -22.82
N LEU A 110 6.78 -10.58 -24.11
CA LEU A 110 6.28 -9.60 -25.07
C LEU A 110 4.85 -9.92 -25.56
N SER A 111 4.22 -10.99 -25.07
CA SER A 111 2.82 -11.27 -25.33
C SER A 111 1.88 -10.48 -24.42
N GLU A 112 2.35 -10.07 -23.24
CA GLU A 112 1.62 -9.20 -22.33
C GLU A 112 1.66 -7.73 -22.80
N PRO A 113 0.67 -6.89 -22.39
CA PRO A 113 0.71 -5.45 -22.60
C PRO A 113 2.02 -4.82 -22.09
N HIS A 114 2.75 -4.19 -23.01
CA HIS A 114 4.03 -3.56 -22.71
C HIS A 114 4.31 -2.36 -23.62
N MET A 115 5.15 -1.44 -23.13
CA MET A 115 5.63 -0.29 -23.87
C MET A 115 7.08 -0.50 -24.32
N GLN A 116 7.38 -0.06 -25.53
CA GLN A 116 8.75 -0.02 -26.07
C GLN A 116 9.43 1.31 -25.78
N ILE A 117 10.76 1.30 -25.64
CA ILE A 117 11.55 2.53 -25.53
C ILE A 117 11.69 3.17 -26.92
N LEU A 118 11.19 4.40 -27.08
CA LEU A 118 11.13 5.11 -28.38
C LEU A 118 12.49 5.29 -29.06
N ALA A 119 13.56 5.45 -28.29
CA ALA A 119 14.88 5.86 -28.81
C ALA A 119 15.73 4.71 -29.37
N THR A 120 15.21 3.49 -29.49
CA THR A 120 16.03 2.34 -29.92
C THR A 120 15.77 2.01 -31.38
N ASN A 121 16.79 2.15 -32.24
CA ASN A 121 16.76 1.74 -33.66
C ASN A 121 16.50 0.22 -33.87
N LYS A 122 16.42 -0.56 -32.79
CA LYS A 122 16.08 -1.99 -32.78
C LYS A 122 15.17 -2.29 -31.58
N PRO A 123 14.09 -3.05 -31.77
CA PRO A 123 13.24 -3.48 -30.66
C PRO A 123 14.06 -4.26 -29.62
N LYS A 124 13.82 -3.98 -28.35
CA LYS A 124 14.48 -4.70 -27.25
C LYS A 124 13.81 -6.07 -27.08
N LYS A 125 14.56 -7.04 -26.54
CA LYS A 125 14.03 -8.35 -26.12
C LYS A 125 13.22 -8.28 -24.82
N TRP A 126 12.84 -7.08 -24.39
CA TRP A 126 12.09 -6.77 -23.18
C TRP A 126 11.29 -5.49 -23.42
N GLY A 127 10.18 -5.35 -22.71
CA GLY A 127 9.34 -4.15 -22.69
C GLY A 127 9.18 -3.59 -21.29
N VAL A 128 8.57 -2.42 -21.16
CA VAL A 128 8.13 -1.87 -19.87
C VAL A 128 6.68 -2.29 -19.65
N LYS A 129 6.39 -2.99 -18.55
CA LYS A 129 5.07 -3.57 -18.29
C LYS A 129 4.00 -2.48 -18.21
N VAL A 130 2.82 -2.76 -18.75
CA VAL A 130 1.62 -1.90 -18.63
C VAL A 130 0.69 -2.49 -17.59
N TYR A 131 0.10 -1.64 -16.76
CA TYR A 131 -0.85 -2.02 -15.72
C TYR A 131 -2.23 -1.38 -15.96
N GLU A 132 -3.27 -2.01 -15.42
CA GLU A 132 -4.64 -1.46 -15.45
C GLU A 132 -4.80 -0.25 -14.52
N HIS A 133 -4.00 -0.19 -13.45
CA HIS A 133 -3.99 0.89 -12.45
C HIS A 133 -2.59 1.03 -11.86
N GLU A 134 -2.20 2.25 -11.47
CA GLU A 134 -0.90 2.60 -10.91
C GLU A 134 -0.61 1.82 -9.64
N CYS A 135 -1.64 1.58 -8.83
CA CYS A 135 -1.53 0.74 -7.64
C CYS A 135 -1.04 -0.69 -7.96
N HIS A 136 -1.31 -1.26 -9.14
CA HIS A 136 -0.76 -2.57 -9.49
C HIS A 136 0.76 -2.52 -9.70
N SER A 137 1.31 -1.39 -10.14
CA SER A 137 2.77 -1.21 -10.16
C SER A 137 3.37 -1.07 -8.75
N VAL A 138 2.62 -0.45 -7.82
CA VAL A 138 2.97 -0.41 -6.38
C VAL A 138 2.99 -1.81 -5.79
N LEU A 139 1.97 -2.64 -6.05
CA LEU A 139 1.95 -4.03 -5.61
C LEU A 139 3.13 -4.82 -6.16
N HIS A 140 3.40 -4.70 -7.47
CA HIS A 140 4.50 -5.43 -8.10
C HIS A 140 5.85 -5.03 -7.47
N TYR A 141 6.06 -3.75 -7.18
CA TYR A 141 7.25 -3.29 -6.46
C TYR A 141 7.37 -3.91 -5.07
N ILE A 142 6.27 -3.91 -4.29
CA ILE A 142 6.25 -4.54 -2.96
C ILE A 142 6.58 -6.03 -3.06
N GLN A 143 5.98 -6.75 -4.01
CA GLN A 143 6.27 -8.16 -4.26
C GLN A 143 7.70 -8.40 -4.70
N THR A 144 8.29 -7.48 -5.47
CA THR A 144 9.68 -7.57 -5.93
C THR A 144 10.64 -7.58 -4.75
N LEU A 145 10.48 -6.65 -3.80
CA LEU A 145 11.32 -6.62 -2.60
C LEU A 145 11.09 -7.85 -1.70
N ASN A 146 9.86 -8.36 -1.65
CA ASN A 146 9.52 -9.50 -0.81
C ASN A 146 9.96 -10.87 -1.39
N ASN A 147 9.98 -11.01 -2.70
CA ASN A 147 10.16 -12.32 -3.34
C ASN A 147 11.46 -12.44 -4.14
N GLY A 148 12.09 -11.32 -4.50
CA GLY A 148 13.32 -11.33 -5.28
C GLY A 148 14.51 -11.82 -4.47
N HIS A 149 15.24 -12.81 -5.01
CA HIS A 149 16.49 -13.31 -4.40
C HIS A 149 17.52 -12.21 -4.14
N ALA A 150 17.58 -11.23 -5.04
CA ALA A 150 18.51 -10.10 -4.91
C ALA A 150 18.22 -9.17 -3.72
N TYR A 151 17.07 -9.32 -3.05
CA TYR A 151 16.64 -8.49 -1.93
C TYR A 151 16.55 -9.27 -0.62
N GLU A 152 17.23 -10.42 -0.52
CA GLU A 152 17.33 -11.19 0.73
C GLU A 152 17.84 -10.33 1.88
N LYS A 153 18.91 -9.53 1.65
CA LYS A 153 19.47 -8.70 2.70
C LYS A 153 18.53 -7.59 3.19
N TYR A 154 17.75 -7.02 2.27
CA TYR A 154 16.70 -6.06 2.61
C TYR A 154 15.69 -6.68 3.60
N ARG A 155 15.24 -7.91 3.31
CA ARG A 155 14.26 -8.62 4.14
C ARG A 155 14.84 -8.99 5.49
N GLU A 156 16.06 -9.50 5.54
CA GLU A 156 16.74 -9.79 6.81
C GLU A 156 16.77 -8.56 7.73
N LEU A 157 17.26 -7.42 7.24
CA LEU A 157 17.35 -6.21 8.05
C LEU A 157 15.97 -5.72 8.51
N ARG A 158 14.99 -5.72 7.60
CA ARG A 158 13.61 -5.34 7.93
C ARG A 158 13.02 -6.26 9.01
N ASP A 159 13.20 -7.56 8.87
CA ASP A 159 12.65 -8.58 9.79
C ASP A 159 13.35 -8.52 11.16
N ASP A 160 14.60 -8.07 11.20
CA ASP A 160 15.35 -7.70 12.42
C ASP A 160 14.89 -6.36 13.04
N GLY A 161 13.88 -5.70 12.46
CA GLY A 161 13.29 -4.45 12.96
C GLY A 161 13.95 -3.18 12.44
N VAL A 162 14.88 -3.26 11.48
CA VAL A 162 15.46 -2.07 10.85
C VAL A 162 14.41 -1.37 9.99
N ASN A 163 14.13 -0.12 10.31
CA ASN A 163 13.17 0.72 9.56
C ASN A 163 13.78 2.04 9.04
N ASP A 164 15.10 2.22 9.14
CA ASP A 164 15.76 3.37 8.55
C ASP A 164 15.82 3.20 7.02
N PRO A 165 15.17 4.06 6.21
CA PRO A 165 15.17 3.93 4.76
C PRO A 165 16.57 4.08 4.16
N PHE A 166 17.49 4.80 4.82
CA PHE A 166 18.85 4.95 4.33
C PHE A 166 19.63 3.66 4.49
N VAL A 167 19.49 2.97 5.63
CA VAL A 167 20.13 1.67 5.86
C VAL A 167 19.56 0.62 4.91
N LEU A 168 18.24 0.59 4.74
CA LEU A 168 17.59 -0.38 3.86
C LEU A 168 17.93 -0.14 2.38
N LEU A 169 18.06 1.11 1.95
CA LEU A 169 18.48 1.45 0.59
C LEU A 169 19.85 0.85 0.23
N GLU A 170 20.80 0.83 1.17
CA GLU A 170 22.14 0.26 0.93
C GLU A 170 22.10 -1.26 0.61
N THR A 171 20.98 -1.93 0.81
CA THR A 171 20.80 -3.35 0.47
C THR A 171 20.25 -3.59 -0.94
N LEU A 172 19.92 -2.52 -1.69
CA LEU A 172 19.24 -2.59 -2.99
C LEU A 172 20.20 -2.50 -4.20
N ASP A 173 21.43 -3.01 -4.08
CA ASP A 173 22.47 -2.91 -5.13
C ASP A 173 22.03 -3.45 -6.50
N ALA A 174 21.16 -4.47 -6.49
CA ALA A 174 20.64 -5.08 -7.71
C ALA A 174 19.52 -4.27 -8.40
N TYR A 175 18.98 -3.24 -7.74
CA TYR A 175 17.84 -2.49 -8.26
C TYR A 175 18.21 -1.60 -9.45
N ALA A 176 19.36 -0.94 -9.40
CA ALA A 176 19.81 -0.02 -10.44
C ALA A 176 21.30 -0.16 -10.74
N SER A 177 21.66 -0.10 -12.03
CA SER A 177 23.06 -0.10 -12.47
C SER A 177 23.73 1.28 -12.39
N ASP A 178 22.99 2.34 -12.03
CA ASP A 178 23.50 3.69 -11.91
C ASP A 178 24.28 3.85 -10.59
N LYS A 179 25.56 4.21 -10.70
CA LYS A 179 26.46 4.43 -9.54
C LYS A 179 26.00 5.55 -8.62
N HIS A 180 25.16 6.47 -9.09
CA HIS A 180 24.61 7.58 -8.32
C HIS A 180 23.16 7.33 -7.88
N TYR A 181 22.64 6.13 -8.09
CA TYR A 181 21.25 5.81 -7.77
C TYR A 181 20.93 6.07 -6.30
N PHE A 182 21.79 5.61 -5.39
CA PHE A 182 21.51 5.66 -3.96
C PHE A 182 21.52 7.10 -3.47
N ASP A 183 22.46 7.92 -3.96
CA ASP A 183 22.50 9.35 -3.66
C ASP A 183 21.25 10.09 -4.16
N LYS A 184 20.73 9.72 -5.33
CA LYS A 184 19.48 10.28 -5.86
C LYS A 184 18.30 9.92 -4.96
N VAL A 185 18.15 8.65 -4.58
CA VAL A 185 17.06 8.21 -3.70
C VAL A 185 17.18 8.89 -2.33
N LYS A 186 18.38 8.98 -1.73
CA LYS A 186 18.62 9.71 -0.48
C LYS A 186 18.17 11.16 -0.56
N LYS A 187 18.50 11.86 -1.66
CA LYS A 187 18.05 13.24 -1.88
C LYS A 187 16.53 13.35 -1.99
N ILE A 188 15.86 12.39 -2.64
CA ILE A 188 14.39 12.38 -2.71
C ILE A 188 13.78 12.11 -1.32
N ILE A 189 14.33 11.19 -0.53
CA ILE A 189 13.89 10.94 0.85
C ILE A 189 13.98 12.24 1.67
N ILE A 190 15.12 12.93 1.62
CA ILE A 190 15.33 14.21 2.31
C ILE A 190 14.30 15.24 1.83
N LYS A 191 14.13 15.37 0.51
CA LYS A 191 13.15 16.28 -0.08
C LYS A 191 11.71 15.99 0.38
N ILE A 192 11.31 14.72 0.43
CA ILE A 192 9.99 14.29 0.94
C ILE A 192 9.81 14.69 2.41
N ARG A 193 10.87 14.60 3.22
CA ARG A 193 10.84 14.96 4.65
C ARG A 193 10.71 16.47 4.88
N GLU A 194 11.37 17.27 4.06
CA GLU A 194 11.45 18.73 4.21
C GLU A 194 10.25 19.46 3.60
N ASP A 195 9.83 19.05 2.39
CA ASP A 195 8.92 19.85 1.57
C ASP A 195 7.45 19.38 1.61
N TYR A 196 7.18 18.17 2.13
CA TYR A 196 5.87 17.51 2.00
C TYR A 196 5.28 17.07 3.34
N LYS A 197 3.95 17.05 3.40
CA LYS A 197 3.20 16.57 4.56
C LYS A 197 3.27 15.04 4.60
N ASN A 198 3.82 14.49 5.68
CA ASN A 198 3.95 13.05 5.88
C ASN A 198 2.84 12.53 6.80
N ASN A 199 1.73 12.09 6.20
CA ASN A 199 0.56 11.62 6.95
C ASN A 199 0.65 10.15 7.42
N TYR A 200 1.66 9.40 6.97
CA TYR A 200 1.84 7.96 7.24
C TYR A 200 2.81 7.63 8.39
N ARG A 201 3.40 8.64 9.05
CA ARG A 201 4.28 8.46 10.22
C ARG A 201 3.53 8.50 11.56
N LYS A 202 2.29 7.99 11.61
CA LYS A 202 1.53 7.89 12.85
C LYS A 202 1.97 6.69 13.68
#